data_AF-A0A954AV76-F1
#
_entry.id   AF-A0A954AV76-F1
#
_cell.length_a   1.000
_cell.length_b   1.000
_cell.length_c   1.000
_cell.angle_alpha   90.00
_cell.angle_beta   90.00
_cell.angle_gamma   90.00
#
_symmetry.space_group_name_H-M   'P 1'
#
loop_
_entity.id
_entity.type
_entity.pdbx_description
1 polymer ?
#
loop_
_entity_poly.entity_id
_entity_poly.type
_entity_poly.pdbx_seq_one_letter_code
_entity_poly.pdbx_strand_id
1 'polypeptide(L)'
;MPIKLMAASRRRPGLTRSEYQRYLEFYHGTIARQERLKISTYVQNHVIDGAFGTLADETHQQVANRDAVVELVFDSFRDMIETLEPAVPSAASQDGKFFADECNNIIVMAEEEEVPVPNPIPAFNPGLGIVQGVGGLKVLQYIMRDDSVFREDYLIHWRKAHQHAMENAPYAREQLRRCVMNKRSRINDNDGAARAHFKMVDPPVYDLVVSHWFDTIEQAGAFRQYLEAMQSYPAPFANWSKSFYLYTRQVVIIRDTPQDV
;
A
#
# COMPACT_ATOMS: atom_id res chain seq x y z
N MET A 1 -11.23 16.65 1.91
CA MET A 1 -10.36 15.91 0.98
C MET A 1 -10.37 14.46 1.44
N PRO A 2 -10.49 13.49 0.52
CA PRO A 2 -10.46 12.09 0.89
C PRO A 2 -9.15 11.72 1.58
N ILE A 3 -9.23 10.84 2.57
CA ILE A 3 -8.08 10.30 3.29
C ILE A 3 -8.02 8.79 3.03
N LYS A 4 -6.85 8.29 2.63
CA LYS A 4 -6.57 6.85 2.55
C LYS A 4 -5.81 6.43 3.80
N LEU A 5 -6.22 5.32 4.41
CA LEU A 5 -5.48 4.63 5.44
C LEU A 5 -5.00 3.28 4.89
N MET A 6 -3.69 3.06 4.90
CA MET A 6 -3.07 1.82 4.44
C MET A 6 -2.54 1.04 5.64
N ALA A 7 -2.98 -0.21 5.83
CA ALA A 7 -2.42 -1.10 6.86
C ALA A 7 -1.76 -2.32 6.24
N ALA A 8 -0.42 -2.35 6.25
CA ALA A 8 0.34 -3.53 5.90
C ALA A 8 0.46 -4.43 7.13
N SER A 9 -0.08 -5.64 7.02
CA SER A 9 -0.14 -6.59 8.13
C SER A 9 0.56 -7.89 7.80
N ARG A 10 0.97 -8.59 8.86
CA ARG A 10 1.52 -9.93 8.81
C ARG A 10 0.50 -10.89 9.41
N ARG A 11 0.44 -12.11 8.89
CA ARG A 11 -0.38 -13.16 9.47
C ARG A 11 0.07 -13.51 10.87
N ARG A 12 -0.90 -13.81 11.73
CA ARG A 12 -0.68 -14.33 13.07
C ARG A 12 0.18 -15.61 13.01
N PRO A 13 1.08 -15.84 13.99
CA PRO A 13 1.80 -17.09 14.11
C PRO A 13 0.87 -18.31 14.13
N GLY A 14 1.24 -19.34 13.36
CA GLY A 14 0.46 -20.58 13.23
C GLY A 14 -0.50 -20.62 12.02
N LEU A 15 -0.69 -19.51 11.30
CA LEU A 15 -1.46 -19.51 10.05
C LEU A 15 -0.57 -19.69 8.82
N THR A 16 -1.05 -20.48 7.87
CA THR A 16 -0.59 -20.44 6.48
C THR A 16 -1.06 -19.14 5.82
N ARG A 17 -0.38 -18.73 4.75
CA ARG A 17 -0.79 -17.56 3.95
C ARG A 17 -2.20 -17.73 3.37
N SER A 18 -2.55 -18.94 2.93
CA SER A 18 -3.88 -19.25 2.38
C SER A 18 -4.98 -19.14 3.43
N GLU A 19 -4.75 -19.64 4.66
CA GLU A 19 -5.70 -19.48 5.76
C GLU A 19 -5.89 -18.02 6.13
N TYR A 20 -4.80 -17.26 6.21
CA TYR A 20 -4.83 -15.83 6.47
C TYR A 20 -5.62 -15.07 5.41
N GLN A 21 -5.30 -15.26 4.12
CA GLN A 21 -5.98 -14.56 3.01
C GLN A 21 -7.46 -14.94 2.93
N ARG A 22 -7.79 -16.22 3.14
CA ARG A 22 -9.18 -16.70 3.22
C ARG A 22 -9.93 -16.06 4.39
N TYR A 23 -9.31 -16.00 5.56
CA TYR A 23 -9.91 -15.36 6.73
C TYR A 23 -10.16 -13.87 6.48
N LEU A 24 -9.14 -13.18 5.98
CA LEU A 24 -9.19 -11.75 5.70
C LEU A 24 -10.29 -11.41 4.69
N GLU A 25 -10.41 -12.16 3.60
CA GLU A 25 -11.41 -11.92 2.56
C GLU A 25 -12.83 -12.32 2.99
N PHE A 26 -13.01 -13.55 3.47
CA PHE A 26 -14.37 -14.10 3.64
C PHE A 26 -14.96 -13.87 5.02
N TYR A 27 -14.15 -13.80 6.08
CA TYR A 27 -14.63 -13.58 7.44
C TYR A 27 -14.53 -12.11 7.80
N HIS A 28 -13.32 -11.57 7.87
CA HIS A 28 -13.09 -10.17 8.20
C HIS A 28 -13.74 -9.23 7.18
N GLY A 29 -13.61 -9.52 5.88
CA GLY A 29 -14.27 -8.76 4.82
C GLY A 29 -15.80 -8.82 4.89
N THR A 30 -16.41 -9.90 5.41
CA THR A 30 -17.86 -9.95 5.65
C THR A 30 -18.27 -9.08 6.82
N ILE A 31 -17.53 -9.15 7.94
CA ILE A 31 -17.74 -8.29 9.11
C ILE A 31 -17.63 -6.81 8.68
N ALA A 32 -16.58 -6.44 7.95
CA ALA A 32 -16.37 -5.07 7.50
C ALA A 32 -17.48 -4.57 6.55
N ARG A 33 -18.06 -5.43 5.69
CA ARG A 33 -19.21 -5.06 4.86
C ARG A 33 -20.46 -4.79 5.70
N GLN A 34 -20.69 -5.59 6.74
CA GLN A 34 -21.83 -5.44 7.64
C GLN A 34 -21.66 -4.20 8.54
N GLU A 35 -20.44 -3.98 9.04
CA GLU A 35 -20.04 -2.86 9.89
C GLU A 35 -19.22 -1.84 9.10
N ARG A 36 -19.77 -1.39 7.98
CA ARG A 36 -19.09 -0.48 7.06
C ARG A 36 -18.66 0.85 7.69
N LEU A 37 -19.37 1.30 8.73
CA LEU A 37 -19.17 2.60 9.38
C LEU A 37 -19.10 3.74 8.34
N LYS A 38 -18.02 4.53 8.30
CA LYS A 38 -17.84 5.65 7.36
C LYS A 38 -16.85 5.35 6.23
N ILE A 39 -16.54 4.07 5.99
CA ILE A 39 -15.59 3.66 4.95
C ILE A 39 -16.26 3.81 3.57
N SER A 40 -15.73 4.67 2.70
CA SER A 40 -16.22 4.85 1.32
C SER A 40 -15.65 3.79 0.36
N THR A 41 -14.42 3.35 0.59
CA THR A 41 -13.81 2.22 -0.13
C THR A 41 -12.96 1.37 0.81
N TYR A 42 -13.05 0.04 0.67
CA TYR A 42 -12.18 -0.93 1.32
C TYR A 42 -11.66 -1.91 0.27
N VAL A 43 -10.36 -1.84 -0.01
CA VAL A 43 -9.63 -2.82 -0.82
C VAL A 43 -8.65 -3.60 0.06
N GLN A 44 -8.63 -4.91 -0.08
CA GLN A 44 -7.56 -5.76 0.44
C GLN A 44 -6.59 -6.08 -0.69
N ASN A 45 -5.30 -5.84 -0.49
CA ASN A 45 -4.24 -6.19 -1.42
C ASN A 45 -3.53 -7.42 -0.86
N HIS A 46 -3.94 -8.61 -1.32
CA HIS A 46 -3.36 -9.88 -0.89
C HIS A 46 -1.97 -10.04 -1.50
N VAL A 47 -0.95 -10.24 -0.66
CA VAL A 47 0.43 -10.36 -1.13
C VAL A 47 0.64 -11.72 -1.81
N ILE A 48 1.05 -11.67 -3.06
CA ILE A 48 1.47 -12.82 -3.87
C ILE A 48 2.95 -13.14 -3.56
N ASP A 49 3.78 -12.10 -3.55
CA ASP A 49 5.21 -12.15 -3.27
C ASP A 49 5.73 -10.75 -2.91
N GLY A 50 6.96 -10.64 -2.43
CA GLY A 50 7.58 -9.36 -2.07
C GLY A 50 9.09 -9.46 -1.88
N ALA A 51 9.77 -8.33 -1.90
CA ALA A 51 11.20 -8.25 -1.59
C ALA A 51 11.49 -7.15 -0.57
N PHE A 52 12.47 -7.44 0.29
CA PHE A 52 12.80 -6.66 1.47
C PHE A 52 14.32 -6.48 1.56
N GLY A 53 14.76 -5.31 2.01
CA GLY A 53 16.17 -5.01 2.22
C GLY A 53 16.99 -4.90 0.92
N THR A 54 18.31 -4.84 1.08
CA THR A 54 19.28 -4.82 -0.03
C THR A 54 20.48 -5.72 0.26
N LEU A 55 21.19 -6.14 -0.79
CA LEU A 55 22.42 -6.93 -0.64
C LEU A 55 23.57 -6.13 -0.01
N ALA A 56 23.53 -4.80 -0.07
CA ALA A 56 24.56 -3.94 0.50
C ALA A 56 24.44 -3.79 2.02
N ASP A 57 23.32 -4.23 2.61
CA ASP A 57 23.09 -4.20 4.05
C ASP A 57 23.04 -5.60 4.65
N GLU A 58 24.14 -5.99 5.29
CA GLU A 58 24.27 -7.28 6.00
C GLU A 58 23.35 -7.38 7.22
N THR A 59 22.88 -6.26 7.78
CA THR A 59 22.02 -6.25 8.96
C THR A 59 20.56 -6.51 8.63
N HIS A 60 20.18 -6.37 7.35
CA HIS A 60 18.82 -6.50 6.84
C HIS A 60 17.81 -5.76 7.74
N GLN A 61 17.89 -4.43 7.79
CA GLN A 61 17.14 -3.60 8.76
C GLN A 61 15.61 -3.78 8.75
N GLN A 62 15.04 -4.38 7.70
CA GLN A 62 13.63 -4.72 7.61
C GLN A 62 13.44 -6.15 7.07
N VAL A 63 13.25 -7.14 7.96
CA VAL A 63 13.13 -8.57 7.58
C VAL A 63 11.69 -9.11 7.64
N ALA A 64 10.74 -8.30 8.11
CA ALA A 64 9.41 -8.82 8.41
C ALA A 64 8.53 -8.84 7.14
N ASN A 65 8.18 -10.04 6.69
CA ASN A 65 7.21 -10.26 5.62
C ASN A 65 5.86 -9.57 5.89
N ARG A 66 5.13 -9.24 4.82
CA ARG A 66 3.75 -8.76 4.85
C ARG A 66 2.88 -9.69 4.03
N ASP A 67 1.68 -9.98 4.52
CA ASP A 67 0.77 -10.96 3.91
C ASP A 67 -0.43 -10.27 3.23
N ALA A 68 -0.81 -9.07 3.68
CA ALA A 68 -1.73 -8.19 2.97
C ALA A 68 -1.49 -6.72 3.31
N VAL A 69 -1.98 -5.84 2.43
CA VAL A 69 -2.18 -4.42 2.72
C VAL A 69 -3.64 -4.08 2.52
N VAL A 70 -4.32 -3.61 3.57
CA VAL A 70 -5.67 -3.07 3.43
C VAL A 70 -5.60 -1.57 3.16
N GLU A 71 -6.47 -1.09 2.29
CA GLU A 71 -6.65 0.33 1.96
C GLU A 71 -8.09 0.71 2.28
N LEU A 72 -8.25 1.61 3.24
CA LEU A 72 -9.53 2.19 3.64
C LEU A 72 -9.55 3.63 3.17
N VAL A 73 -10.60 4.05 2.46
CA VAL A 73 -10.80 5.43 2.04
C VAL A 73 -11.97 6.02 2.81
N PHE A 74 -11.80 7.27 3.22
CA PHE A 74 -12.77 8.07 3.95
C PHE A 74 -12.96 9.41 3.23
N ASP A 75 -14.17 9.96 3.26
CA ASP A 75 -14.47 11.24 2.61
C ASP A 75 -13.82 12.42 3.37
N SER A 76 -13.62 12.25 4.67
CA SER A 76 -12.94 13.22 5.54
C SER A 76 -12.10 12.56 6.63
N PHE A 77 -11.18 13.34 7.20
CA PHE A 77 -10.42 12.94 8.38
C PHE A 77 -11.32 12.63 9.59
N ARG A 78 -12.41 13.38 9.76
CA ARG A 78 -13.37 13.15 10.83
C ARG A 78 -14.03 11.78 10.70
N ASP A 79 -14.45 11.41 9.50
CA ASP A 79 -15.05 10.09 9.22
C ASP A 79 -14.08 8.94 9.54
N MET A 80 -12.79 9.15 9.26
CA MET A 80 -11.73 8.21 9.65
C MET A 80 -11.66 8.06 11.17
N ILE A 81 -11.60 9.17 11.92
CA ILE A 81 -11.54 9.12 13.40
C ILE A 81 -12.78 8.46 13.99
N GLU A 82 -13.98 8.82 13.54
CA GLU A 82 -15.24 8.20 13.99
C GLU A 82 -15.28 6.69 13.71
N THR A 83 -14.58 6.22 12.67
CA THR A 83 -14.45 4.80 12.35
C THR A 83 -13.39 4.09 13.20
N LEU A 84 -12.25 4.74 13.47
CA LEU A 84 -11.14 4.14 14.21
C LEU A 84 -11.37 4.13 15.73
N GLU A 85 -12.07 5.14 16.25
CA GLU A 85 -12.37 5.35 17.66
C GLU A 85 -13.89 5.40 17.91
N PRO A 86 -14.64 4.33 17.58
CA PRO A 86 -16.08 4.32 17.80
C PRO A 86 -16.38 4.26 19.30
N ALA A 87 -17.51 4.85 19.72
CA ALA A 87 -17.94 4.83 21.12
C ALA A 87 -18.12 3.40 21.68
N VAL A 88 -18.49 2.47 20.81
CA VAL A 88 -18.51 1.03 21.09
C VAL A 88 -17.55 0.36 20.11
N PRO A 89 -16.55 -0.42 20.57
CA PRO A 89 -15.64 -1.13 19.68
C PRO A 89 -16.39 -2.03 18.70
N SER A 90 -16.16 -1.82 17.40
CA SER A 90 -16.76 -2.64 16.34
C SER A 90 -16.28 -4.09 16.39
N ALA A 91 -17.04 -5.03 15.82
CA ALA A 91 -16.56 -6.39 15.64
C ALA A 91 -15.32 -6.41 14.75
N ALA A 92 -15.29 -5.56 13.70
CA ALA A 92 -14.13 -5.44 12.81
C ALA A 92 -12.84 -5.05 13.56
N SER A 93 -12.89 -4.11 14.52
CA SER A 93 -11.69 -3.66 15.27
C SER A 93 -11.17 -4.70 16.26
N GLN A 94 -12.01 -5.66 16.66
CA GLN A 94 -11.64 -6.72 17.60
C GLN A 94 -11.16 -8.01 16.91
N ASP A 95 -11.47 -8.17 15.63
CA ASP A 95 -11.25 -9.40 14.86
C ASP A 95 -9.77 -9.64 14.51
N GLY A 96 -8.95 -8.57 14.50
CA GLY A 96 -7.51 -8.63 14.18
C GLY A 96 -6.75 -9.75 14.93
N LYS A 97 -7.09 -10.03 16.19
CA LYS A 97 -6.47 -11.07 17.02
C LYS A 97 -6.57 -12.50 16.45
N PHE A 98 -7.49 -12.75 15.52
CA PHE A 98 -7.69 -14.06 14.92
C PHE A 98 -6.79 -14.30 13.71
N PHE A 99 -6.36 -13.25 13.01
CA PHE A 99 -5.63 -13.38 11.75
C PHE A 99 -4.34 -12.57 11.66
N ALA A 100 -4.19 -11.46 12.39
CA ALA A 100 -3.05 -10.56 12.29
C ALA A 100 -2.07 -10.71 13.46
N ASP A 101 -0.79 -10.54 13.17
CA ASP A 101 0.27 -10.26 14.14
C ASP A 101 0.30 -8.75 14.42
N GLU A 102 -0.67 -8.28 15.21
CA GLU A 102 -1.08 -6.87 15.26
C GLU A 102 0.05 -5.91 15.66
N CYS A 103 0.97 -6.34 16.53
CA CYS A 103 2.08 -5.50 16.98
C CYS A 103 3.05 -5.12 15.85
N ASN A 104 3.10 -5.90 14.77
CA ASN A 104 4.01 -5.71 13.63
C ASN A 104 3.36 -4.96 12.44
N ASN A 105 2.13 -4.45 12.60
CA ASN A 105 1.45 -3.70 11.56
C ASN A 105 2.21 -2.40 11.21
N ILE A 106 2.14 -2.00 9.94
CA ILE A 106 2.60 -0.69 9.46
C ILE A 106 1.39 0.07 8.93
N ILE A 107 1.22 1.31 9.39
CA ILE A 107 0.14 2.18 8.98
C ILE A 107 0.71 3.40 8.27
N VAL A 108 0.05 3.77 7.17
CA VAL A 108 0.28 5.04 6.50
C VAL A 108 -1.08 5.67 6.24
N MET A 109 -1.36 6.78 6.92
CA MET A 109 -2.43 7.69 6.53
C MET A 109 -1.90 8.58 5.40
N ALA A 110 -2.58 8.62 4.26
CA ALA A 110 -2.07 9.22 3.06
C ALA A 110 -3.09 10.06 2.29
N GLU A 111 -2.54 11.06 1.61
CA GLU A 111 -3.18 11.79 0.52
C GLU A 111 -2.64 11.26 -0.81
N GLU A 112 -3.55 10.91 -1.72
CA GLU A 112 -3.20 10.38 -3.02
C GLU A 112 -2.85 11.48 -4.01
N GLU A 113 -1.88 11.19 -4.87
CA GLU A 113 -1.58 11.97 -6.04
C GLU A 113 -1.31 11.05 -7.23
N GLU A 114 -2.08 11.21 -8.30
CA GLU A 114 -1.84 10.52 -9.57
C GLU A 114 -0.56 11.03 -10.21
N VAL A 115 0.29 10.10 -10.63
CA VAL A 115 1.51 10.39 -11.37
C VAL A 115 1.29 9.98 -12.81
N PRO A 116 1.42 10.92 -13.79
CA PRO A 116 1.21 10.60 -15.19
C PRO A 116 2.11 9.46 -15.65
N VAL A 117 1.52 8.51 -16.38
CA VAL A 117 2.27 7.41 -17.02
C VAL A 117 2.13 7.54 -18.54
N PRO A 118 3.11 7.07 -19.33
CA PRO A 118 3.05 7.24 -20.79
C PRO A 118 1.95 6.44 -21.48
N ASN A 119 1.59 5.28 -20.92
CA ASN A 119 0.60 4.37 -21.48
C ASN A 119 -0.49 4.08 -20.44
N PRO A 120 -1.32 5.08 -20.07
CA PRO A 120 -2.37 4.87 -19.10
C PRO A 120 -3.43 3.93 -19.70
N ILE A 121 -3.81 2.91 -18.93
CA ILE A 121 -4.98 2.02 -19.11
C ILE A 121 -5.27 1.54 -20.56
N PRO A 122 -5.16 0.23 -20.87
CA PRO A 122 -5.69 -0.27 -22.13
C PRO A 122 -7.23 -0.10 -22.19
N ALA A 123 -7.76 0.34 -23.34
CA ALA A 123 -9.20 0.53 -23.58
C ALA A 123 -10.05 -0.74 -23.37
N PHE A 124 -9.40 -1.90 -23.30
CA PHE A 124 -9.98 -3.19 -23.00
C PHE A 124 -9.04 -3.94 -22.04
N ASN A 125 -9.56 -4.34 -20.88
CA ASN A 125 -8.90 -5.28 -19.99
C ASN A 125 -9.54 -6.67 -20.21
N PRO A 126 -8.86 -7.63 -20.88
CA PRO A 126 -9.43 -8.93 -21.22
C PRO A 126 -9.77 -9.85 -20.02
N GLY A 127 -9.64 -9.38 -18.78
CA GLY A 127 -10.33 -10.02 -17.65
C GLY A 127 -9.42 -10.65 -16.62
N LEU A 128 -8.53 -9.86 -16.00
CA LEU A 128 -7.86 -10.27 -14.75
C LEU A 128 -7.84 -9.18 -13.66
N GLY A 129 -8.29 -7.96 -13.97
CA GLY A 129 -8.47 -6.91 -12.97
C GLY A 129 -9.85 -6.97 -12.32
N ILE A 130 -9.93 -7.11 -10.99
CA ILE A 130 -11.20 -7.04 -10.22
C ILE A 130 -11.78 -5.60 -10.25
N VAL A 131 -10.94 -4.62 -10.55
CA VAL A 131 -11.31 -3.21 -10.69
C VAL A 131 -11.29 -2.87 -12.18
N GLN A 132 -12.44 -2.41 -12.71
CA GLN A 132 -12.56 -1.99 -14.10
C GLN A 132 -11.50 -0.94 -14.45
N GLY A 133 -10.84 -1.12 -15.58
CA GLY A 133 -9.86 -0.16 -16.09
C GLY A 133 -8.51 -0.15 -15.37
N VAL A 134 -8.21 -1.10 -14.48
CA VAL A 134 -6.83 -1.27 -13.96
C VAL A 134 -6.35 -2.69 -14.18
N GLY A 135 -5.04 -2.85 -14.39
CA GLY A 135 -4.41 -4.16 -14.60
C GLY A 135 -4.51 -5.09 -13.39
N GLY A 136 -4.22 -6.38 -13.59
CA GLY A 136 -4.36 -7.44 -12.59
C GLY A 136 -3.25 -7.51 -11.54
N LEU A 137 -2.10 -6.88 -11.78
CA LEU A 137 -0.99 -6.80 -10.82
C LEU A 137 -0.89 -5.39 -10.25
N LYS A 138 -0.94 -5.28 -8.92
CA LYS A 138 -0.60 -4.04 -8.21
C LYS A 138 0.66 -4.25 -7.38
N VAL A 139 1.62 -3.32 -7.52
CA VAL A 139 2.84 -3.27 -6.71
C VAL A 139 2.73 -2.15 -5.70
N LEU A 140 2.85 -2.47 -4.41
CA LEU A 140 2.92 -1.50 -3.33
C LEU A 140 4.38 -1.35 -2.91
N GLN A 141 4.98 -0.20 -3.21
CA GLN A 141 6.37 0.12 -2.88
C GLN A 141 6.41 1.05 -1.67
N TYR A 142 6.89 0.55 -0.54
CA TYR A 142 7.11 1.31 0.68
C TYR A 142 8.53 1.85 0.68
N ILE A 143 8.67 3.17 0.61
CA ILE A 143 9.96 3.83 0.46
C ILE A 143 10.28 4.60 1.74
N MET A 144 11.25 4.10 2.49
CA MET A 144 11.76 4.77 3.69
C MET A 144 12.63 5.94 3.25
N ARG A 145 12.37 7.13 3.76
CA ARG A 145 13.21 8.32 3.54
C ARG A 145 14.60 8.06 4.12
N ASP A 146 15.64 8.47 3.41
CA ASP A 146 16.99 8.48 3.94
C ASP A 146 17.10 9.47 5.12
N ASP A 147 17.78 9.09 6.19
CA ASP A 147 17.89 9.92 7.41
C ASP A 147 18.60 11.26 7.13
N SER A 148 19.41 11.36 6.06
CA SER A 148 20.09 12.59 5.65
C SER A 148 19.23 13.55 4.84
N VAL A 149 18.06 13.13 4.37
CA VAL A 149 17.22 13.92 3.46
C VAL A 149 16.09 14.57 4.23
N PHE A 150 15.96 15.89 4.18
CA PHE A 150 14.85 16.60 4.82
C PHE A 150 13.49 16.17 4.24
N ARG A 151 12.45 16.21 5.06
CA ARG A 151 11.12 15.72 4.67
C ARG A 151 10.54 16.57 3.54
N GLU A 152 10.80 17.87 3.58
CA GLU A 152 10.36 18.88 2.62
C GLU A 152 10.94 18.61 1.22
N ASP A 153 12.17 18.08 1.17
CA ASP A 153 12.88 17.76 -0.07
C ASP A 153 12.60 16.34 -0.58
N TYR A 154 12.15 15.44 0.29
CA TYR A 154 12.02 14.02 0.00
C TYR A 154 11.18 13.72 -1.24
N LEU A 155 10.01 14.36 -1.36
CA LEU A 155 9.13 14.14 -2.51
C LEU A 155 9.71 14.73 -3.81
N ILE A 156 10.49 15.81 -3.72
CA ILE A 156 11.19 16.40 -4.86
C ILE A 156 12.25 15.40 -5.36
N HIS A 157 13.02 14.83 -4.44
CA HIS A 157 14.02 13.81 -4.78
C HIS A 157 13.38 12.55 -5.35
N TRP A 158 12.28 12.06 -4.76
CA TRP A 158 11.54 10.92 -5.29
C TRP A 158 11.07 11.18 -6.73
N ARG A 159 10.53 12.37 -7.05
CA ARG A 159 10.09 12.67 -8.43
C ARG A 159 11.24 12.66 -9.42
N LYS A 160 12.39 13.22 -9.05
CA LYS A 160 13.60 13.19 -9.91
C LYS A 160 14.06 11.75 -10.12
N ALA A 161 14.06 10.93 -9.07
CA ALA A 161 14.40 9.51 -9.16
C ALA A 161 13.38 8.71 -9.99
N HIS A 162 12.08 9.01 -9.87
CA HIS A 162 11.02 8.41 -10.68
C HIS A 162 11.20 8.78 -12.16
N GLN A 163 11.45 10.05 -12.48
CA GLN A 163 11.71 10.47 -13.85
C GLN A 163 12.95 9.77 -14.44
N HIS A 164 14.06 9.75 -13.69
CA HIS A 164 15.27 9.02 -14.07
C HIS A 164 14.97 7.54 -14.33
N ALA A 165 14.19 6.89 -13.46
CA ALA A 165 13.80 5.51 -13.64
C ALA A 165 12.96 5.32 -14.91
N MET A 166 12.00 6.21 -15.19
CA MET A 166 11.18 6.11 -16.41
C MET A 166 11.97 6.34 -17.70
N GLU A 167 13.05 7.13 -17.65
CA GLU A 167 13.95 7.36 -18.78
C GLU A 167 14.89 6.15 -19.02
N ASN A 168 15.27 5.43 -17.96
CA ASN A 168 16.25 4.34 -18.01
C ASN A 168 15.64 2.93 -17.96
N ALA A 169 14.33 2.80 -17.78
CA ALA A 169 13.60 1.52 -17.75
C ALA A 169 12.55 1.45 -18.88
N PRO A 170 12.96 1.19 -20.13
CA PRO A 170 12.03 1.21 -21.28
C PRO A 170 10.91 0.18 -21.18
N TYR A 171 11.19 -1.01 -20.64
CA TYR A 171 10.16 -2.03 -20.44
C TYR A 171 9.17 -1.61 -19.34
N ALA A 172 9.65 -1.04 -18.23
CA ALA A 172 8.77 -0.45 -17.22
C ALA A 172 7.87 0.65 -17.80
N ARG A 173 8.46 1.55 -18.60
CA ARG A 173 7.77 2.65 -19.28
C ARG A 173 6.67 2.19 -20.21
N GLU A 174 6.93 1.10 -20.91
CA GLU A 174 5.94 0.51 -21.82
C GLU A 174 4.81 -0.18 -21.06
N GLN A 175 5.08 -0.87 -19.94
CA GLN A 175 4.10 -1.72 -19.25
C GLN A 175 3.34 -1.04 -18.09
N LEU A 176 3.86 0.04 -17.52
CA LEU A 176 3.21 0.73 -16.39
C LEU A 176 1.91 1.42 -16.82
N ARG A 177 0.79 1.03 -16.20
CA ARG A 177 -0.56 1.52 -16.55
C ARG A 177 -1.12 2.60 -15.64
N ARG A 178 -0.65 2.65 -14.41
CA ARG A 178 -1.05 3.65 -13.41
C ARG A 178 0.02 3.74 -12.34
N CYS A 179 0.25 4.95 -11.84
CA CYS A 179 1.17 5.22 -10.76
C CYS A 179 0.52 6.20 -9.79
N VAL A 180 0.36 5.80 -8.53
CA VAL A 180 -0.22 6.65 -7.49
C VAL A 180 0.76 6.82 -6.35
N MET A 181 1.10 8.06 -6.07
CA MET A 181 1.89 8.44 -4.92
C MET A 181 0.97 8.64 -3.71
N ASN A 182 1.13 7.83 -2.66
CA ASN A 182 0.42 7.97 -1.39
C ASN A 182 1.36 8.68 -0.41
N LYS A 183 1.22 10.02 -0.33
CA LYS A 183 2.04 10.87 0.55
C LYS A 183 1.49 10.81 1.95
N ARG A 184 2.33 10.58 2.97
CA ARG A 184 1.87 10.60 4.36
C ARG A 184 1.16 11.92 4.68
N SER A 185 -0.10 11.85 5.10
CA SER A 185 -0.87 13.03 5.49
C SER A 185 -0.41 13.53 6.85
N ARG A 186 -0.39 14.85 7.00
CA ARG A 186 0.07 15.57 8.21
C ARG A 186 -1.07 16.01 9.12
N ILE A 187 -2.30 15.65 8.77
CA ILE A 187 -3.49 16.02 9.56
C ILE A 187 -3.47 15.33 10.94
N ASN A 188 -2.69 14.26 11.10
CA ASN A 188 -2.50 13.53 12.37
C ASN A 188 -1.06 13.07 12.57
N ASP A 189 -0.17 13.98 12.94
CA ASP A 189 1.29 13.74 12.97
C ASP A 189 1.75 12.59 13.87
N ASN A 190 0.96 12.21 14.89
CA ASN A 190 1.30 11.13 15.81
C ASN A 190 0.68 9.77 15.44
N ASP A 191 -0.21 9.73 14.44
CA ASP A 191 -1.00 8.56 14.03
C ASP A 191 -1.70 7.84 15.20
N GLY A 192 -1.99 8.54 16.30
CA GLY A 192 -2.33 7.93 17.60
C GLY A 192 -3.55 7.00 17.54
N ALA A 193 -4.65 7.50 16.97
CA ALA A 193 -5.88 6.72 16.76
C ALA A 193 -5.63 5.45 15.93
N ALA A 194 -4.87 5.56 14.84
CA ALA A 194 -4.56 4.41 14.00
C ALA A 194 -3.61 3.43 14.69
N ARG A 195 -2.58 3.92 15.40
CA ARG A 195 -1.66 3.09 16.17
C ARG A 195 -2.38 2.28 17.24
N ALA A 196 -3.34 2.90 17.94
CA ALA A 196 -4.17 2.23 18.93
C ALA A 196 -5.09 1.19 18.28
N HIS A 197 -5.81 1.58 17.22
CA HIS A 197 -6.74 0.71 16.50
C HIS A 197 -6.06 -0.54 15.94
N PHE A 198 -4.88 -0.40 15.34
CA PHE A 198 -4.12 -1.49 14.75
C PHE A 198 -3.11 -2.14 15.71
N LYS A 199 -3.14 -1.76 17.00
CA LYS A 199 -2.33 -2.28 18.12
C LYS A 199 -0.82 -2.33 17.83
N MET A 200 -0.32 -1.29 17.17
CA MET A 200 1.06 -1.21 16.71
C MET A 200 2.03 -0.94 17.87
N VAL A 201 3.21 -1.56 17.84
CA VAL A 201 4.29 -1.29 18.80
C VAL A 201 5.48 -0.73 18.02
N ASP A 202 5.84 0.53 18.30
CA ASP A 202 6.95 1.28 17.68
C ASP A 202 7.15 1.04 16.16
N PRO A 203 6.13 1.33 15.33
CA PRO A 203 6.18 0.97 13.93
C PRO A 203 7.10 1.91 13.13
N PRO A 204 7.73 1.41 12.05
CA PRO A 204 8.45 2.26 11.11
C PRO A 204 7.50 3.26 10.46
N VAL A 205 7.97 4.50 10.29
CA VAL A 205 7.20 5.60 9.72
C VAL A 205 7.61 5.81 8.27
N TYR A 206 6.70 5.52 7.34
CA TYR A 206 6.92 5.76 5.92
C TYR A 206 6.29 7.08 5.51
N ASP A 207 7.10 8.00 4.97
CA ASP A 207 6.60 9.25 4.39
C ASP A 207 5.95 9.01 3.01
N LEU A 208 6.20 7.85 2.39
CA LEU A 208 5.73 7.54 1.03
C LEU A 208 5.44 6.04 0.78
N VAL A 209 4.29 5.77 0.17
CA VAL A 209 3.97 4.49 -0.47
C VAL A 209 3.55 4.73 -1.92
N VAL A 210 4.19 4.07 -2.88
CA VAL A 210 3.86 4.22 -4.30
C VAL A 210 3.17 2.96 -4.79
N SER A 211 1.99 3.15 -5.37
CA SER A 211 1.21 2.07 -5.98
C SER A 211 1.43 2.08 -7.49
N HIS A 212 1.85 0.95 -8.06
CA HIS A 212 2.04 0.77 -9.49
C HIS A 212 1.08 -0.30 -10.00
N TRP A 213 0.47 -0.10 -11.17
CA TRP A 213 -0.38 -1.11 -11.80
C TRP A 213 0.20 -1.57 -13.14
N PHE A 214 0.12 -2.88 -13.33
CA PHE A 214 0.52 -3.62 -14.52
C PHE A 214 -0.63 -4.55 -14.91
N ASP A 215 -0.74 -4.90 -16.19
CA ASP A 215 -1.82 -5.73 -16.72
C ASP A 215 -1.86 -7.13 -16.08
N THR A 216 -0.70 -7.76 -15.85
CA THR A 216 -0.63 -9.13 -15.33
C THR A 216 0.62 -9.38 -14.46
N ILE A 217 0.68 -10.55 -13.79
CA ILE A 217 1.81 -10.92 -12.92
C ILE A 217 3.11 -11.16 -13.72
N GLU A 218 2.99 -11.56 -14.98
CA GLU A 218 4.10 -11.77 -15.91
C GLU A 218 4.91 -10.49 -16.16
N GLN A 219 4.31 -9.33 -15.91
CA GLN A 219 4.96 -8.02 -16.00
C GLN A 219 5.70 -7.63 -14.70
N ALA A 220 5.84 -8.52 -13.71
CA ALA A 220 6.62 -8.26 -12.50
C ALA A 220 8.07 -7.81 -12.79
N GLY A 221 8.66 -8.29 -13.88
CA GLY A 221 9.98 -7.87 -14.37
C GLY A 221 10.03 -6.40 -14.82
N ALA A 222 8.92 -5.82 -15.25
CA ALA A 222 8.83 -4.41 -15.59
C ALA A 222 9.04 -3.54 -14.34
N PHE A 223 8.40 -3.92 -13.22
CA PHE A 223 8.64 -3.25 -11.94
C PHE A 223 10.08 -3.44 -11.44
N ARG A 224 10.69 -4.61 -11.67
CA ARG A 224 12.11 -4.83 -11.29
C ARG A 224 13.04 -3.88 -12.03
N GLN A 225 12.89 -3.74 -13.35
CA GLN A 225 13.68 -2.79 -14.13
C GLN A 225 13.49 -1.35 -13.64
N TYR A 226 12.25 -0.96 -13.31
CA TYR A 226 11.97 0.34 -12.69
C TYR A 226 12.71 0.53 -11.36
N LEU A 227 12.64 -0.46 -10.46
CA LEU A 227 13.27 -0.37 -9.15
C LEU A 227 14.80 -0.28 -9.25
N GLU A 228 15.42 -1.08 -10.11
CA GLU A 228 16.86 -1.03 -10.38
C GLU A 228 17.28 0.34 -10.91
N ALA A 229 16.54 0.87 -11.89
CA ALA A 229 16.79 2.21 -12.42
C ALA A 229 16.60 3.29 -11.34
N MET A 230 15.58 3.18 -10.49
CA MET A 230 15.36 4.10 -9.37
C MET A 230 16.48 4.04 -8.32
N GLN A 231 16.97 2.84 -7.99
CA GLN A 231 18.10 2.64 -7.08
C GLN A 231 19.43 3.16 -7.64
N SER A 232 19.56 3.22 -8.97
CA SER A 232 20.73 3.80 -9.65
C SER A 232 20.76 5.34 -9.63
N TYR A 233 19.70 6.01 -9.18
CA TYR A 233 19.64 7.46 -9.12
C TYR A 233 20.72 7.99 -8.14
N PRO A 234 21.61 8.92 -8.58
CA PRO A 234 22.84 9.23 -7.86
C PRO A 234 22.64 10.00 -6.54
N ALA A 235 21.52 10.68 -6.35
CA ALA A 235 21.26 11.43 -5.12
C ALA A 235 20.54 10.54 -4.10
N PRO A 236 21.02 10.49 -2.84
CA PRO A 236 20.34 9.75 -1.80
C PRO A 236 18.96 10.37 -1.54
N PHE A 237 17.96 9.51 -1.40
CA PHE A 237 16.61 9.93 -1.01
C PHE A 237 15.88 8.84 -0.23
N ALA A 238 16.18 7.58 -0.52
CA ALA A 238 15.59 6.44 0.13
C ALA A 238 16.65 5.61 0.88
N ASN A 239 16.29 5.17 2.09
CA ASN A 239 16.96 4.07 2.75
C ASN A 239 16.38 2.77 2.19
N TRP A 240 17.06 2.20 1.19
CA TRP A 240 16.60 0.98 0.52
C TRP A 240 16.59 -0.24 1.43
N SER A 241 17.44 -0.29 2.45
CA SER A 241 17.50 -1.38 3.42
C SER A 241 16.28 -1.45 4.33
N LYS A 242 15.65 -0.30 4.59
CA LYS A 242 14.36 -0.18 5.28
C LYS A 242 13.17 -0.11 4.32
N SER A 243 13.41 -0.11 3.01
CA SER A 243 12.34 -0.08 2.00
C SER A 243 11.99 -1.50 1.56
N PHE A 244 10.78 -1.66 1.06
CA PHE A 244 10.33 -2.95 0.52
C PHE A 244 9.23 -2.74 -0.51
N TYR A 245 8.89 -3.79 -1.24
CA TYR A 245 7.71 -3.74 -2.09
C TYR A 245 7.00 -5.09 -2.13
N LEU A 246 5.72 -5.05 -2.49
CA LEU A 246 4.82 -6.19 -2.47
C LEU A 246 4.11 -6.31 -3.82
N TYR A 247 4.19 -7.48 -4.45
CA TYR A 247 3.31 -7.87 -5.54
C TYR A 247 1.98 -8.33 -4.96
N THR A 248 0.88 -7.72 -5.40
CA THR A 248 -0.43 -7.95 -4.80
C THR A 248 -1.52 -8.20 -5.82
N ARG A 249 -2.49 -9.01 -5.40
CA ARG A 249 -3.81 -9.13 -6.03
C ARG A 249 -4.79 -8.29 -5.22
N GLN A 250 -5.55 -7.42 -5.89
CA GLN A 250 -6.58 -6.63 -5.23
C GLN A 250 -7.85 -7.46 -5.03
N VAL A 251 -8.51 -7.27 -3.90
CA VAL A 251 -9.83 -7.81 -3.54
C VAL A 251 -10.67 -6.65 -3.04
N VAL A 252 -11.75 -6.34 -3.73
CA VAL A 252 -12.65 -5.24 -3.36
C VAL A 252 -13.66 -5.75 -2.35
N ILE A 253 -13.66 -5.17 -1.15
CA ILE A 253 -14.58 -5.51 -0.07
C ILE A 253 -15.75 -4.52 -0.03
N ILE A 254 -15.43 -3.23 -0.09
CA ILE A 254 -16.39 -2.13 -0.15
C ILE A 254 -15.97 -1.22 -1.30
N ARG A 255 -16.92 -0.90 -2.19
CA ARG A 255 -16.76 0.13 -3.20
C ARG A 255 -18.13 0.69 -3.50
N ASP A 256 -18.35 1.95 -3.17
CA ASP A 256 -19.44 2.68 -3.79
C ASP A 256 -19.07 2.86 -5.25
N THR A 257 -19.64 2.04 -6.11
CA THR A 257 -19.67 2.37 -7.53
C THR A 257 -20.67 3.51 -7.61
N PRO A 258 -20.30 4.71 -8.11
CA PRO A 258 -21.32 5.64 -8.56
C PRO A 258 -22.19 4.85 -9.53
N GLN A 259 -23.50 4.72 -9.25
CA GLN A 259 -24.42 4.35 -10.31
C GLN A 259 -24.34 5.52 -11.28
N ASP A 260 -23.75 5.30 -12.44
CA ASP A 260 -23.90 6.23 -13.55
C ASP A 260 -25.40 6.44 -13.73
N VAL A 261 -25.86 7.67 -13.47
CA VAL A 261 -27.22 8.13 -13.78
C VAL A 261 -27.25 8.58 -15.23
#